data_AF-A0A3L7WSV8-F1
#
_entry.id   AF-A0A3L7WSV8-F1
#
_cell.length_a   1.000
_cell.length_b   1.000
_cell.length_c   1.000
_cell.angle_alpha   90.00
_cell.angle_beta   90.00
_cell.angle_gamma   90.00
#
_symmetry.space_group_name_H-M   'P 1'
#
loop_
_entity.id
_entity.type
_entity.pdbx_description
1 polymer ?
#
loop_
_entity_poly.entity_id
_entity_poly.type
_entity_poly.pdbx_seq_one_letter_code
_entity_poly.pdbx_strand_id
1 'polypeptide(L)'
;MAEIPHKSIAAQTYNACWDLLERPRTQSEDLALIELAYTSRYHWQQVGGPQEWAISDWMVSRVYATLGHGALAVAHAAAAHAHNSSTFPAWLIASLHEGSARAALAAHDLARCDTSISAARTALASESDAADAAFIQQQLDEVVGMRRAGNDSPLVQE
;
A
#
# COMPACT_ATOMS: atom_id res chain seq x y z
N MET A 1 -14.90 19.99 -26.22
CA MET A 1 -15.13 19.06 -25.10
C MET A 1 -14.61 19.72 -23.83
N ALA A 2 -15.29 19.58 -22.70
CA ALA A 2 -14.78 20.09 -21.42
C ALA A 2 -13.52 19.31 -21.02
N GLU A 3 -12.57 19.99 -20.37
CA GLU A 3 -11.35 19.38 -19.85
C GLU A 3 -11.69 18.43 -18.68
N ILE A 4 -11.04 17.27 -18.64
CA ILE A 4 -11.23 16.30 -17.56
C ILE A 4 -10.37 16.74 -16.36
N PRO A 5 -10.93 16.93 -15.16
CA PRO A 5 -10.19 17.40 -13.99
C PRO A 5 -9.40 16.27 -13.32
N HIS A 6 -8.41 15.70 -14.03
CA HIS A 6 -7.70 14.48 -13.61
C HIS A 6 -7.17 14.53 -12.17
N LYS A 7 -6.49 15.60 -11.78
CA LYS A 7 -5.89 15.72 -10.44
C LYS A 7 -6.94 15.65 -9.33
N SER A 8 -8.09 16.30 -9.54
CA SER A 8 -9.17 16.33 -8.56
C SER A 8 -9.82 14.95 -8.41
N ILE A 9 -10.08 14.27 -9.53
CA ILE A 9 -10.65 12.92 -9.51
C ILE A 9 -9.68 11.95 -8.82
N ALA A 10 -8.39 12.01 -9.18
CA ALA A 10 -7.36 11.14 -8.62
C ALA A 10 -7.29 11.22 -7.08
N ALA A 11 -7.27 12.43 -6.54
CA ALA A 11 -7.22 12.67 -5.10
C ALA A 11 -8.53 12.26 -4.39
N GLN A 12 -9.69 12.57 -4.98
CA GLN A 12 -10.99 12.21 -4.40
C GLN A 12 -11.16 10.69 -4.29
N THR A 13 -10.84 9.95 -5.36
CA THR A 13 -10.99 8.49 -5.33
C THR A 13 -9.90 7.80 -4.50
N TYR A 14 -8.71 8.39 -4.40
CA TYR A 14 -7.69 7.93 -3.44
C TYR A 14 -8.20 8.01 -2.00
N ASN A 15 -8.71 9.17 -1.60
CA ASN A 15 -9.20 9.40 -0.25
C ASN A 15 -10.42 8.52 0.05
N ALA A 16 -11.37 8.41 -0.89
CA ALA A 16 -12.51 7.51 -0.73
C ALA A 16 -12.08 6.03 -0.59
N CYS A 17 -11.04 5.62 -1.32
CA CYS A 17 -10.47 4.29 -1.17
C CYS A 17 -9.84 4.09 0.22
N TRP A 18 -9.13 5.10 0.73
CA TRP A 18 -8.56 5.09 2.07
C TRP A 18 -9.64 4.98 3.15
N ASP A 19 -10.70 5.79 3.07
CA ASP A 19 -11.81 5.78 4.03
C ASP A 19 -12.49 4.40 4.09
N LEU A 20 -12.61 3.70 2.96
CA LEU A 20 -13.11 2.32 2.91
C LEU A 20 -12.13 1.31 3.54
N LEU A 21 -10.82 1.55 3.47
CA LEU A 21 -9.81 0.70 4.09
C LEU A 21 -9.84 0.76 5.62
N GLU A 22 -10.28 1.88 6.20
CA GLU A 22 -10.27 2.13 7.65
C GLU A 22 -11.49 1.63 8.42
N ARG A 23 -12.42 0.92 7.76
CA ARG A 23 -13.65 0.44 8.40
C ARG A 23 -14.06 -0.95 7.95
N PRO A 24 -14.96 -1.63 8.70
CA PRO A 24 -15.65 -2.80 8.20
C PRO A 24 -16.38 -2.50 6.89
N ARG A 25 -16.30 -3.46 5.95
CA ARG A 25 -16.88 -3.35 4.61
C ARG A 25 -17.82 -4.51 4.33
N THR A 26 -18.76 -4.25 3.44
CA THR A 26 -19.58 -5.24 2.74
C THR A 26 -18.86 -5.74 1.49
N GLN A 27 -19.32 -6.87 0.93
CA GLN A 27 -18.77 -7.41 -0.31
C GLN A 27 -18.90 -6.44 -1.50
N SER A 28 -19.97 -5.64 -1.58
CA SER A 28 -20.09 -4.60 -2.62
C SER A 28 -19.06 -3.49 -2.44
N GLU A 29 -18.71 -3.14 -1.21
CA GLU A 29 -17.68 -2.14 -0.92
C GLU A 29 -16.27 -2.66 -1.20
N ASP A 30 -16.04 -3.98 -1.14
CA ASP A 30 -14.78 -4.58 -1.58
C ASP A 30 -14.55 -4.43 -3.10
N LEU A 31 -15.61 -4.52 -3.92
CA LEU A 31 -15.52 -4.19 -5.34
C LEU A 31 -15.27 -2.70 -5.56
N ALA A 32 -15.94 -1.84 -4.79
CA ALA A 32 -15.75 -0.40 -4.84
C ALA A 32 -14.30 0.02 -4.49
N LEU A 33 -13.62 -0.69 -3.58
CA LEU A 33 -12.19 -0.44 -3.31
C LEU A 33 -11.35 -0.57 -4.58
N ILE A 34 -11.55 -1.66 -5.34
CA ILE A 34 -10.80 -1.93 -6.56
C ILE A 34 -11.07 -0.82 -7.58
N GLU A 35 -12.35 -0.47 -7.77
CA GLU A 35 -12.77 0.59 -8.69
C GLU A 35 -12.14 1.95 -8.33
N LEU A 36 -12.18 2.33 -7.06
CA LEU A 36 -11.64 3.61 -6.58
C LEU A 36 -10.12 3.67 -6.72
N ALA A 37 -9.41 2.60 -6.34
CA ALA A 37 -7.96 2.53 -6.43
C ALA A 37 -7.47 2.64 -7.89
N TYR A 38 -8.07 1.87 -8.82
CA TYR A 38 -7.72 1.97 -10.23
C TYR A 38 -8.14 3.29 -10.87
N THR A 39 -9.27 3.86 -10.46
CA THR A 39 -9.67 5.20 -10.93
C THR A 39 -8.64 6.23 -10.49
N SER A 40 -8.21 6.19 -9.21
CA SER A 40 -7.16 7.09 -8.71
C SER A 40 -5.87 6.95 -9.50
N ARG A 41 -5.39 5.71 -9.66
CA ARG A 41 -4.20 5.37 -10.43
C ARG A 41 -4.27 5.86 -11.87
N TYR A 42 -5.38 5.60 -12.57
CA TYR A 42 -5.56 6.05 -13.94
C TYR A 42 -5.43 7.55 -14.07
N HIS A 43 -6.12 8.31 -13.19
CA HIS A 43 -6.07 9.76 -13.25
C HIS A 43 -4.72 10.35 -12.83
N TRP A 44 -4.02 9.75 -11.87
CA TRP A 44 -2.64 10.14 -11.54
C TRP A 44 -1.67 9.88 -12.69
N GLN A 45 -1.87 8.83 -13.49
CA GLN A 45 -1.06 8.58 -14.69
C GLN A 45 -1.24 9.64 -15.78
N GLN A 46 -2.35 10.40 -15.77
CA GLN A 46 -2.58 11.46 -16.76
C GLN A 46 -1.91 12.79 -16.37
N VAL A 47 -1.66 13.04 -15.08
CA VAL A 47 -1.31 14.39 -14.59
C VAL A 47 -0.25 14.44 -13.48
N GLY A 48 0.02 13.33 -12.80
CA GLY A 48 1.01 13.21 -11.73
C GLY A 48 2.42 12.89 -12.26
N GLY A 49 3.34 12.66 -11.33
CA GLY A 49 4.69 12.19 -11.62
C GLY A 49 5.03 10.89 -10.90
N PRO A 50 6.32 10.50 -10.88
CA PRO A 50 6.78 9.24 -10.30
C PRO A 50 6.31 9.00 -8.86
N GLN A 51 6.23 10.06 -8.05
CA GLN A 51 5.73 9.98 -6.68
C GLN A 51 4.25 9.61 -6.64
N GLU A 52 3.39 10.32 -7.36
CA GLU A 52 1.95 10.01 -7.42
C GLU A 52 1.69 8.63 -8.03
N TRP A 53 2.48 8.24 -9.03
CA TRP A 53 2.36 6.91 -9.64
C TRP A 53 2.71 5.81 -8.64
N ALA A 54 3.83 5.95 -7.92
CA ALA A 54 4.24 5.01 -6.87
C ALA A 54 3.18 4.88 -5.77
N ILE A 55 2.65 6.01 -5.29
CA ILE A 55 1.60 6.04 -4.26
C ILE A 55 0.32 5.36 -4.77
N SER A 56 -0.04 5.58 -6.05
CA SER A 56 -1.24 4.99 -6.62
C SER A 56 -1.13 3.47 -6.82
N ASP A 57 0.04 2.96 -7.24
CA ASP A 57 0.31 1.51 -7.30
C ASP A 57 0.39 0.89 -5.89
N TRP A 58 0.94 1.62 -4.90
CA TRP A 58 0.92 1.20 -3.49
C TRP A 58 -0.52 1.04 -2.97
N MET A 59 -1.43 1.95 -3.30
CA MET A 59 -2.84 1.85 -2.90
C MET A 59 -3.50 0.61 -3.52
N VAL A 60 -3.28 0.34 -4.80
CA VAL A 60 -3.81 -0.88 -5.45
C VAL A 60 -3.24 -2.15 -4.81
N SER A 61 -1.95 -2.17 -4.49
CA SER A 61 -1.31 -3.25 -3.74
C SER A 61 -1.99 -3.49 -2.40
N ARG A 62 -2.19 -2.44 -1.62
CA ARG A 62 -2.86 -2.51 -0.31
C ARG A 62 -4.28 -3.06 -0.43
N VAL A 63 -5.07 -2.57 -1.38
CA VAL A 63 -6.42 -3.10 -1.64
C VAL A 63 -6.40 -4.60 -1.89
N TYR A 64 -5.55 -5.08 -2.80
CA TYR A 64 -5.49 -6.51 -3.07
C TYR A 64 -4.98 -7.34 -1.89
N ALA A 65 -4.02 -6.84 -1.13
CA ALA A 65 -3.56 -7.52 0.08
C ALA A 65 -4.67 -7.64 1.11
N THR A 66 -5.44 -6.58 1.32
CA THR A 66 -6.60 -6.54 2.21
C THR A 66 -7.71 -7.51 1.77
N LEU A 67 -7.89 -7.71 0.46
CA LEU A 67 -8.87 -8.65 -0.09
C LEU A 67 -8.36 -10.10 -0.18
N GLY A 68 -7.13 -10.38 0.27
CA GLY A 68 -6.52 -11.72 0.22
C GLY A 68 -6.02 -12.15 -1.16
N HIS A 69 -5.90 -11.22 -2.12
CA HIS A 69 -5.40 -11.49 -3.47
C HIS A 69 -3.88 -11.25 -3.55
N GLY A 70 -3.10 -12.05 -2.83
CA GLY A 70 -1.66 -11.87 -2.65
C GLY A 70 -0.83 -11.70 -3.93
N ALA A 71 -1.11 -12.50 -4.97
CA ALA A 71 -0.38 -12.41 -6.24
C ALA A 71 -0.54 -11.03 -6.92
N LEU A 72 -1.76 -10.48 -6.91
CA LEU A 72 -2.04 -9.14 -7.46
C LEU A 72 -1.43 -8.04 -6.57
N ALA A 73 -1.48 -8.22 -5.25
CA ALA A 73 -0.83 -7.30 -4.32
C ALA A 73 0.67 -7.21 -4.60
N VAL A 74 1.36 -8.35 -4.74
CA VAL A 74 2.80 -8.39 -5.02
C VAL A 74 3.15 -7.74 -6.36
N ALA A 75 2.33 -7.96 -7.39
CA ALA A 75 2.53 -7.34 -8.70
C ALA A 75 2.47 -5.80 -8.62
N HIS A 76 1.48 -5.26 -7.90
CA HIS A 76 1.33 -3.81 -7.73
C HIS A 76 2.35 -3.21 -6.77
N ALA A 77 2.77 -3.92 -5.72
CA ALA A 77 3.89 -3.49 -4.88
C ALA A 77 5.18 -3.35 -5.70
N ALA A 78 5.45 -4.31 -6.59
CA ALA A 78 6.60 -4.23 -7.50
C ALA A 78 6.47 -3.07 -8.50
N ALA A 79 5.27 -2.82 -9.04
CA ALA A 79 5.01 -1.66 -9.91
C ALA A 79 5.25 -0.33 -9.17
N ALA A 80 4.84 -0.23 -7.90
CA ALA A 80 5.06 0.95 -7.08
C ALA A 80 6.55 1.27 -6.91
N HIS A 81 7.39 0.24 -6.65
CA HIS A 81 8.85 0.38 -6.59
C HIS A 81 9.49 0.69 -7.95
N ALA A 82 8.87 0.26 -9.06
CA ALA A 82 9.41 0.44 -10.41
C ALA A 82 9.39 1.90 -10.89
N HIS A 83 8.55 2.76 -10.30
CA HIS A 83 8.61 4.21 -10.54
C HIS A 83 9.88 4.88 -10.00
N ASN A 84 10.76 4.08 -9.35
CA ASN A 84 12.12 4.34 -8.90
C ASN A 84 12.62 5.78 -9.11
N SER A 85 12.63 6.56 -8.04
CA SER A 85 13.29 7.85 -8.00
C SER A 85 14.24 7.92 -6.81
N SER A 86 15.49 8.31 -7.05
CA SER A 86 16.47 8.61 -5.99
C SER A 86 16.08 9.81 -5.13
N THR A 87 15.03 10.54 -5.51
CA THR A 87 14.54 11.73 -4.79
C THR A 87 13.31 11.46 -3.93
N PHE A 88 12.86 10.21 -3.80
CA PHE A 88 11.73 9.92 -2.94
C PHE A 88 12.03 10.27 -1.49
N PRO A 89 11.10 10.93 -0.78
CA PRO A 89 11.27 11.21 0.64
C PRO A 89 11.25 9.91 1.44
N ALA A 90 11.83 9.95 2.64
CA ALA A 90 11.99 8.77 3.49
C ALA A 90 10.65 8.12 3.85
N TRP A 91 9.63 8.92 4.16
CA TRP A 91 8.27 8.45 4.39
C TRP A 91 7.75 7.60 3.21
N LEU A 92 7.95 8.05 1.97
CA LEU A 92 7.44 7.31 0.80
C LEU A 92 8.19 5.99 0.62
N ILE A 93 9.51 6.00 0.76
CA ILE A 93 10.32 4.76 0.67
C ILE A 93 9.86 3.76 1.75
N ALA A 94 9.63 4.24 2.97
CA ALA A 94 9.12 3.41 4.06
C ALA A 94 7.72 2.85 3.75
N SER A 95 6.80 3.67 3.23
CA SER A 95 5.47 3.22 2.79
C SER A 95 5.53 2.16 1.68
N LEU A 96 6.40 2.32 0.68
CA LEU A 96 6.55 1.34 -0.40
C LEU A 96 7.03 -0.04 0.12
N HIS A 97 7.93 -0.04 1.11
CA HIS A 97 8.36 -1.28 1.76
C HIS A 97 7.29 -1.85 2.70
N GLU A 98 6.52 -1.02 3.41
CA GLU A 98 5.35 -1.47 4.17
C GLU A 98 4.32 -2.15 3.26
N GLY A 99 3.99 -1.55 2.11
CA GLY A 99 3.06 -2.13 1.15
C GLY A 99 3.57 -3.46 0.57
N SER A 100 4.89 -3.58 0.38
CA SER A 100 5.54 -4.83 -0.03
C SER A 100 5.46 -5.91 1.06
N ALA A 101 5.61 -5.53 2.33
CA ALA A 101 5.43 -6.45 3.46
C ALA A 101 4.00 -6.97 3.53
N ARG A 102 3.01 -6.08 3.41
CA ARG A 102 1.59 -6.43 3.42
C ARG A 102 1.23 -7.36 2.25
N ALA A 103 1.72 -7.05 1.05
CA ALA A 103 1.54 -7.88 -0.13
C ALA A 103 2.17 -9.28 0.02
N ALA A 104 3.41 -9.35 0.52
CA ALA A 104 4.10 -10.62 0.76
C ALA A 104 3.37 -11.46 1.82
N LEU A 105 2.87 -10.84 2.89
CA LEU A 105 2.06 -11.52 3.89
C LEU A 105 0.78 -12.12 3.30
N ALA A 106 0.05 -11.35 2.49
CA ALA A 106 -1.14 -11.82 1.78
C ALA A 106 -0.85 -12.93 0.76
N ALA A 107 0.39 -13.02 0.27
CA ALA A 107 0.88 -14.10 -0.59
C ALA A 107 1.49 -15.28 0.18
N HIS A 108 1.47 -15.25 1.51
CA HIS A 108 2.10 -16.23 2.40
C HIS A 108 3.62 -16.38 2.23
N ASP A 109 4.30 -15.37 1.67
CA ASP A 109 5.76 -15.30 1.58
C ASP A 109 6.32 -14.58 2.82
N LEU A 110 6.47 -15.36 3.89
CA LEU A 110 6.88 -14.83 5.20
C LEU A 110 8.31 -14.27 5.19
N ALA A 111 9.23 -14.88 4.43
CA ALA A 111 10.61 -14.40 4.34
C ALA A 111 10.70 -13.04 3.66
N ARG A 112 9.93 -12.84 2.57
CA ARG A 112 9.85 -11.55 1.90
C ARG A 112 9.11 -10.51 2.73
N CYS A 113 8.09 -10.93 3.50
CA CYS A 113 7.43 -10.06 4.47
C CYS A 113 8.43 -9.52 5.51
N ASP A 114 9.20 -10.39 6.16
CA ASP A 114 10.17 -10.02 7.19
C ASP A 114 11.31 -9.12 6.62
N THR A 115 11.75 -9.40 5.40
CA THR A 115 12.72 -8.56 4.67
C THR A 115 12.16 -7.17 4.39
N SER A 116 10.91 -7.08 3.95
CA SER A 116 10.25 -5.81 3.62
C SER A 116 9.95 -4.99 4.88
N ILE A 117 9.56 -5.63 6.00
CA ILE A 117 9.43 -4.97 7.30
C ILE A 117 10.75 -4.32 7.72
N SER A 118 11.86 -5.06 7.59
CA SER A 118 13.19 -4.56 7.94
C SER A 118 13.57 -3.35 7.09
N ALA A 119 13.34 -3.41 5.77
CA ALA A 119 13.59 -2.30 4.86
C ALA A 119 12.73 -1.07 5.17
N ALA A 120 11.45 -1.27 5.51
CA ALA A 120 10.56 -0.19 5.92
C ALA A 120 11.07 0.52 7.18
N ARG A 121 11.52 -0.24 8.19
CA ARG A 121 12.11 0.34 9.43
C ARG A 121 13.38 1.14 9.14
N THR A 122 14.25 0.64 8.27
CA THR A 122 15.48 1.35 7.88
C THR A 122 15.17 2.68 7.19
N ALA A 123 14.22 2.69 6.25
CA ALA A 123 13.81 3.92 5.57
C ALA A 123 13.16 4.90 6.55
N LEU A 124 12.27 4.41 7.42
CA LEU A 124 11.56 5.21 8.40
C LEU A 124 12.49 5.89 9.42
N ALA A 125 13.60 5.24 9.78
CA ALA A 125 14.61 5.84 10.65
C ALA A 125 15.29 7.09 10.06
N SER A 126 15.14 7.32 8.75
CA SER A 126 15.63 8.51 8.05
C SER A 126 14.54 9.58 7.89
N GLU A 127 13.30 9.34 8.34
CA GLU A 127 12.23 10.32 8.31
C GLU A 127 12.39 11.33 9.46
N SER A 128 12.36 12.61 9.12
CA SER A 128 12.59 13.71 10.06
C SER A 128 11.29 14.31 10.61
N ASP A 129 10.18 14.18 9.87
CA ASP A 129 8.87 14.61 10.34
C ASP A 129 8.27 13.57 11.29
N ALA A 130 8.04 13.96 12.53
CA ALA A 130 7.56 13.06 13.57
C ALA A 130 6.11 12.58 13.33
N ALA A 131 5.27 13.39 12.68
CA ALA A 131 3.89 13.01 12.39
C ALA A 131 3.84 12.00 11.24
N ASP A 132 4.58 12.23 10.16
CA ASP A 132 4.71 11.27 9.06
C ASP A 132 5.34 9.96 9.53
N ALA A 133 6.38 10.04 10.36
CA ALA A 133 7.03 8.86 10.92
C ALA A 133 6.07 8.04 11.80
N ALA A 134 5.29 8.70 12.66
CA ALA A 134 4.31 8.03 13.53
C ALA A 134 3.20 7.36 12.71
N PHE A 135 2.73 8.01 11.66
CA PHE A 135 1.70 7.46 10.78
C PHE A 135 2.17 6.18 10.07
N ILE A 136 3.37 6.19 9.50
CA ILE A 136 3.91 4.99 8.83
C ILE A 136 4.24 3.90 9.85
N GLN A 137 4.73 4.26 11.03
CA GLN A 137 4.97 3.30 12.11
C GLN A 137 3.69 2.55 12.49
N GLN A 138 2.55 3.24 12.59
CA GLN A 138 1.26 2.62 12.84
C GLN A 138 0.90 1.61 11.73
N GLN A 139 1.05 1.99 10.46
CA GLN A 139 0.76 1.08 9.33
C GLN A 139 1.68 -0.15 9.35
N LEU A 140 2.95 0.03 9.71
CA LEU A 140 3.90 -1.07 9.81
C LEU A 140 3.58 -2.01 11.00
N ASP A 141 3.16 -1.45 12.13
CA ASP A 141 2.79 -2.23 13.32
C ASP A 141 1.56 -3.11 13.08
N GLU A 142 0.62 -2.66 12.24
CA GLU A 142 -0.49 -3.50 11.77
C GLU A 142 0.01 -4.77 11.05
N VAL A 143 0.94 -4.61 10.09
CA VAL A 143 1.49 -5.74 9.32
C VAL A 143 2.27 -6.69 10.24
N VAL A 144 3.06 -6.14 11.17
CA VAL A 144 3.81 -6.92 12.17
C VAL A 144 2.85 -7.69 13.09
N GLY A 145 1.75 -7.07 13.52
CA GLY A 145 0.71 -7.71 14.31
C GLY A 145 0.07 -8.89 13.58
N MET A 146 -0.32 -8.69 12.32
CA MET A 146 -0.87 -9.76 11.46
C MET A 146 0.14 -10.90 11.25
N ARG A 147 1.41 -10.56 10.99
CA ARG A 147 2.51 -11.52 10.79
C ARG A 147 2.76 -12.39 12.02
N ARG A 148 2.62 -11.84 13.22
CA ARG A 148 2.72 -12.57 14.50
C ARG A 148 1.51 -13.47 14.73
N ALA A 149 0.29 -12.93 14.56
CA ALA A 149 -0.93 -13.70 14.74
C ALA A 149 -1.02 -14.92 13.79
N GLY A 150 -0.47 -14.81 12.59
CA GLY A 150 -0.37 -15.94 11.65
C GLY A 150 0.57 -17.07 12.09
N ASN A 151 1.62 -16.77 12.87
CA ASN A 151 2.53 -17.77 13.44
C ASN A 151 1.90 -18.56 14.61
N ASP A 152 0.96 -17.94 15.33
CA ASP A 152 0.29 -18.55 16.50
C ASP A 152 -0.93 -19.40 16.11
N SER A 153 -1.22 -19.55 14.81
CA SER A 153 -2.29 -20.42 14.32
C SER A 153 -1.87 -21.90 14.42
N PRO A 154 -2.68 -22.78 15.03
CA PRO A 154 -2.33 -24.18 15.30
C PRO A 154 -2.17 -25.06 14.03
N LEU A 155 -2.27 -24.48 12.83
CA LEU A 155 -2.13 -25.18 11.54
C LEU A 155 -0.70 -25.17 10.97
N VAL A 156 0.28 -24.57 11.66
CA VAL A 156 1.69 -24.52 11.21
C VAL A 156 2.61 -25.46 12.02
N GLN A 157 2.03 -26.28 12.91
CA GLN A 157 2.76 -27.36 13.59
C GLN A 157 2.51 -28.72 12.92
N GLU A 158 3.01 -28.89 11.70
CA GLU A 158 3.23 -30.23 11.10
C GLU A 158 4.62 -30.32 10.48
#